data_AF-A0AA43J9Y6-F1
#
_entry.id   AF-A0AA43J9Y6-F1
#
_cell.length_a   1.000
_cell.length_b   1.000
_cell.length_c   1.000
_cell.angle_alpha   90.00
_cell.angle_beta   90.00
_cell.angle_gamma   90.00
#
_symmetry.space_group_name_H-M   'P 1'
#
loop_
_entity.id
_entity.type
_entity.pdbx_description
1 polymer ?
#
loop_
_entity_poly.entity_id
_entity_poly.type
_entity_poly.pdbx_seq_one_letter_code
_entity_poly.pdbx_strand_id
1 'polypeptide(L)' 'MININSGTFNQLKSLVGIGDTYAKRIVEGRPYQRTDELVTKNILPQTNYDRIKEHIMTRPK' A
#
# COMPACT_ATOMS: atom_id res chain seq x y z
N MET A 1 -8.46 -7.01 -5.06
CA MET A 1 -8.12 -5.73 -4.41
C MET A 1 -7.69 -5.99 -2.97
N ILE A 2 -6.56 -5.45 -2.55
CA ILE A 2 -5.98 -5.60 -1.20
C ILE A 2 -6.25 -4.31 -0.43
N ASN A 3 -6.80 -4.42 0.77
CA ASN A 3 -7.00 -3.25 1.62
C ASN A 3 -5.66 -2.85 2.26
N ILE A 4 -5.22 -1.61 2.08
CA ILE A 4 -3.91 -1.17 2.63
C ILE A 4 -3.93 -0.95 4.15
N ASN A 5 -5.12 -0.77 4.73
CA ASN A 5 -5.33 -0.60 6.17
C ASN A 5 -5.50 -1.93 6.91
N SER A 6 -6.09 -2.94 6.28
CA SER A 6 -6.39 -4.23 6.93
C SER A 6 -5.70 -5.44 6.30
N GLY A 7 -5.08 -5.29 5.14
CA GLY A 7 -4.37 -6.37 4.47
C GLY A 7 -3.22 -6.92 5.32
N THR A 8 -2.91 -8.20 5.18
CA THR A 8 -1.78 -8.80 5.88
C THR A 8 -0.46 -8.37 5.23
N PHE A 9 0.65 -8.49 5.98
CA PHE A 9 1.99 -8.22 5.46
C PHE A 9 2.28 -9.02 4.18
N ASN A 10 1.93 -10.31 4.17
CA ASN A 10 2.13 -11.19 3.01
C ASN A 10 1.27 -10.78 1.80
N GLN A 11 0.05 -10.31 2.03
CA GLN A 11 -0.79 -9.78 0.95
C GLN A 11 -0.16 -8.53 0.33
N LEU A 12 0.34 -7.59 1.14
CA LEU A 12 1.02 -6.41 0.62
C LEU A 12 2.30 -6.77 -0.13
N LYS A 13 3.09 -7.72 0.38
CA LYS A 13 4.31 -8.23 -0.25
C LYS A 13 4.05 -8.95 -1.58
N SER A 14 2.85 -9.48 -1.80
CA SER A 14 2.49 -10.12 -3.07
C SER A 14 2.30 -9.13 -4.23
N LEU A 15 2.24 -7.83 -3.94
CA LEU A 15 2.10 -6.78 -4.95
C LEU A 15 3.42 -6.57 -5.72
N VAL A 16 3.31 -6.43 -7.04
CA VAL A 16 4.46 -6.21 -7.92
C VAL A 16 5.22 -4.95 -7.50
N GLY A 17 6.51 -5.09 -7.19
CA GLY A 17 7.37 -3.98 -6.75
C GLY A 17 7.30 -3.67 -5.26
N ILE A 18 6.54 -4.43 -4.47
CA ILE A 18 6.42 -4.27 -3.01
C ILE A 18 7.14 -5.43 -2.31
N GLY A 19 8.39 -5.20 -1.93
CA GLY A 19 9.15 -6.12 -1.08
C GLY A 19 8.87 -5.92 0.42
N ASP A 20 9.58 -6.67 1.26
CA ASP A 20 9.45 -6.62 2.73
C ASP A 20 9.57 -5.21 3.30
N THR A 21 10.51 -4.41 2.77
CA THR A 21 10.72 -3.02 3.20
C THR A 21 9.48 -2.16 3.00
N TYR A 22 8.87 -2.22 1.83
CA TYR A 22 7.69 -1.43 1.51
C TYR A 22 6.44 -1.97 2.22
N ALA A 23 6.27 -3.30 2.26
CA ALA A 23 5.18 -3.92 3.00
C ALA A 23 5.21 -3.52 4.48
N LYS A 24 6.40 -3.50 5.10
CA LYS A 24 6.58 -3.07 6.50
C LYS A 24 6.19 -1.60 6.68
N ARG A 25 6.68 -0.70 5.82
CA ARG A 25 6.34 0.73 5.88
C ARG A 25 4.84 0.98 5.69
N ILE A 26 4.18 0.23 4.81
CA ILE A 26 2.73 0.30 4.63
C ILE A 26 2.00 -0.13 5.91
N VAL A 27 2.46 -1.19 6.58
CA VAL A 27 1.85 -1.63 7.85
C VAL A 27 2.06 -0.61 8.97
N GLU A 28 3.28 -0.06 9.08
CA GLU A 28 3.65 0.94 10.10
C GLU A 28 2.96 2.29 9.90
N GLY A 29 2.65 2.67 8.65
CA GLY A 29 2.05 3.97 8.32
C GLY A 29 0.52 4.01 8.36
N ARG A 30 -0.14 2.92 8.77
CA ARG A 30 -1.61 2.87 8.91
C ARG A 30 -2.11 3.81 10.01
N PRO A 31 -3.32 4.38 9.89
CA PRO A 31 -4.27 4.24 8.78
C PRO A 31 -4.04 5.24 7.64
N TYR A 32 -4.49 4.85 6.45
CA TYR A 32 -4.55 5.68 5.24
C TYR A 32 -6.01 6.00 4.89
N GLN A 33 -6.31 7.25 4.58
CA GLN A 33 -7.67 7.61 4.14
C GLN A 33 -7.87 7.30 2.65
N ARG A 34 -6.81 7.44 1.86
CA ARG A 34 -6.79 7.27 0.40
C ARG A 34 -5.55 6.50 -0.04
N THR A 35 -5.61 5.84 -1.19
CA THR A 35 -4.49 5.05 -1.72
C THR A 35 -3.30 5.91 -2.14
N ASP A 36 -3.53 7.14 -2.57
CA ASP A 36 -2.51 8.14 -2.96
C ASP A 36 -1.64 8.59 -1.77
N GLU A 37 -2.10 8.40 -0.53
CA GLU A 37 -1.30 8.67 0.67
C GLU A 37 -0.02 7.84 0.75
N LEU A 38 0.04 6.69 0.06
CA LEU A 38 1.27 5.91 -0.04
C LEU A 38 2.39 6.71 -0.71
N VAL A 39 2.06 7.60 -1.64
CA VAL A 39 3.04 8.48 -2.28
C VAL A 39 3.25 9.75 -1.48
N THR A 40 2.18 10.43 -1.05
CA THR A 40 2.31 11.73 -0.36
C THR A 40 3.00 11.62 1.01
N LYS A 41 2.87 10.46 1.68
CA LYS A 41 3.61 10.15 2.91
C LYS A 41 4.98 9.52 2.67
N ASN A 42 5.47 9.50 1.42
CA ASN A 42 6.77 8.94 1.03
C ASN A 42 6.95 7.45 1.41
N ILE A 43 5.85 6.68 1.45
CA ILE A 43 5.90 5.23 1.70
C ILE A 43 6.41 4.51 0.46
N LEU A 44 5.85 4.87 -0.70
CA LEU A 44 6.17 4.33 -2.01
C LEU A 44 6.56 5.44 -2.99
N PRO A 45 7.51 5.18 -3.89
CA PRO A 45 7.68 6.01 -5.09
C PRO A 45 6.44 5.97 -5.98
N GLN A 46 6.19 7.05 -6.72
CA GLN A 46 5.09 7.15 -7.69
C GLN A 46 5.07 5.96 -8.67
N THR A 47 6.24 5.57 -9.19
CA THR A 47 6.38 4.43 -10.13
C THR A 47 5.88 3.11 -9.56
N ASN A 48 6.10 2.85 -8.27
CA ASN A 48 5.62 1.61 -7.64
C ASN A 48 4.12 1.70 -7.36
N TYR A 49 3.66 2.86 -6.89
CA TYR A 49 2.23 3.11 -6.66
C TYR A 49 1.40 2.91 -7.93
N ASP A 50 1.83 3.45 -9.06
CA ASP A 50 1.09 3.36 -10.32
C ASP A 50 0.90 1.92 -10.81
N ARG A 51 1.81 1.01 -10.47
CA ARG A 51 1.71 -0.42 -10.81
C ARG A 51 0.72 -1.17 -9.92
N ILE A 52 0.49 -0.67 -8.69
CA ILE A 52 -0.34 -1.36 -7.70
C ILE A 52 -1.67 -0.68 -7.44
N LYS A 53 -1.89 0.57 -7.88
CA LYS A 53 -3.07 1.39 -7.54
C LYS A 53 -4.40 0.73 -7.89
N GLU A 54 -4.44 -0.08 -8.95
CA GLU A 54 -5.64 -0.84 -9.36
C GLU A 54 -5.86 -2.13 -8.53
N HIS A 55 -4.81 -2.58 -7.85
CA HIS A 55 -4.80 -3.79 -7.02
C HIS A 55 -5.05 -3.49 -5.55
N ILE A 56 -5.00 -2.22 -5.14
CA ILE A 56 -5.18 -1.79 -3.75
C ILE A 56 -6.46 -0.97 -3.58
N MET A 57 -6.93 -0.90 -2.34
CA MET A 57 -8.05 -0.03 -1.97
C MET A 57 -7.91 0.48 -0.55
N THR A 58 -8.44 1.68 -0.31
CA THR A 58 -8.75 2.21 1.02
C THR A 58 -10.27 2.22 1.15
N ARG A 59 -10.82 1.27 1.88
CA ARG A 59 -12.23 1.37 2.31
C ARG A 59 -12.26 1.79 3.77
N PRO A 60 -12.99 2.85 4.11
CA PRO A 60 -14.12 2.75 5.01
C PRO A 60 -15.37 2.53 4.16
N LYS A 61 -16.08 1.42 4.37
CA LYS A 61 -17.50 1.38 4.07
C LYS A 61 -18.21 1.15 5.38
#